data_AF-A0A4X2LQT4-F1
#
_entry.id   AF-A0A4X2LQT4-F1
#
_cell.length_a   1.000
_cell.length_b   1.000
_cell.length_c   1.000
_cell.angle_alpha   90.00
_cell.angle_beta   90.00
_cell.angle_gamma   90.00
#
_symmetry.space_group_name_H-M   'P 1'
#
loop_
_entity.id
_entity.type
_entity.pdbx_description
1 polymer ?
#
loop_
_entity_poly.entity_id
_entity_poly.type
_entity_poly.pdbx_seq_one_letter_code
_entity_poly.pdbx_strand_id
1 'polypeptide(L)'
;GIQGPWASVSPTVKGSLLPPPRDQRAMERGPTRDGGEPGPAVAVAAVLPAGGCGERLGGPTPKQFCPVLGRPLISYTLQALQRVSWIKDIVVAVTSENMDMMRAIIHQYQHQRVTLVEAGATRHRSIFNGLKALAGDHPHSKLPTPTVVIIHDAVRPFVEEDVLVSVVTAAKDHGAAGAIRPLVSTVITPSADGCLDQSLDRAKHRASEMPQAFLFDVIYRAYRQCSDHDLEFGTECLHLALKYCHTKAKLVEGPPDLWKVRRKALPYKISQQVCVVMDTKEDAGCIGFLQGVLKKELEVKGTSVTLCPNGQDLQKIFLGECYNFVCINTTSADFHQITKLLDGLESRTPSLFYPVAVVSVHFLDSQNVSFSERMKELMEMKDFAKEVKERNIFLYGVLVCFTQDNLQQLHENVRQGASIITSLLKDRNAGLTGQLLIA
;
A
#
# COMPACT_ATOMS: atom_id res chain seq x y z
N GLY A 1 -67.74 4.10 -13.65
CA GLY A 1 -68.69 5.22 -13.55
C GLY A 1 -69.22 5.26 -12.13
N ILE A 2 -69.53 6.38 -11.50
CA ILE A 2 -69.88 7.72 -11.98
C ILE A 2 -69.47 8.73 -10.86
N GLN A 3 -68.94 9.86 -11.33
CA GLN A 3 -68.87 11.24 -10.81
C GLN A 3 -69.26 11.59 -9.34
N GLY A 4 -68.48 12.50 -8.75
CA GLY A 4 -68.88 13.36 -7.62
C GLY A 4 -69.81 14.52 -8.03
N PRO A 5 -70.18 15.44 -7.12
CA PRO A 5 -69.80 16.87 -7.26
C PRO A 5 -69.54 17.58 -5.90
N TRP A 6 -68.53 18.45 -5.78
CA TRP A 6 -68.56 19.93 -5.91
C TRP A 6 -69.53 20.69 -4.99
N ALA A 7 -68.98 21.51 -4.08
CA ALA A 7 -69.49 22.85 -3.78
C ALA A 7 -68.41 23.73 -3.10
N SER A 8 -68.15 24.86 -3.73
CA SER A 8 -67.26 25.98 -3.40
C SER A 8 -67.92 27.03 -2.49
N VAL A 9 -67.12 27.87 -1.82
CA VAL A 9 -67.09 29.36 -1.89
C VAL A 9 -66.41 29.98 -0.64
N SER A 10 -65.54 30.96 -0.92
CA SER A 10 -64.56 31.75 -0.16
C SER A 10 -65.15 32.84 0.78
N PRO A 11 -64.43 33.92 1.19
CA PRO A 11 -63.19 34.05 1.98
C PRO A 11 -63.36 35.01 3.20
N THR A 12 -62.40 35.09 4.12
CA THR A 12 -62.21 36.32 4.92
C THR A 12 -60.77 36.52 5.39
N VAL A 13 -60.24 37.72 5.13
CA VAL A 13 -58.91 38.23 5.47
C VAL A 13 -58.97 39.00 6.78
N LYS A 14 -57.97 38.79 7.66
CA LYS A 14 -57.42 39.68 8.71
C LYS A 14 -56.22 38.92 9.28
N GLY A 15 -54.99 39.39 9.46
CA GLY A 15 -54.36 40.70 9.43
C GLY A 15 -53.16 40.61 10.37
N SER A 16 -51.96 40.92 9.85
CA SER A 16 -50.73 41.38 10.53
C SER A 16 -50.16 40.65 11.76
N LEU A 17 -48.91 40.18 11.64
CA LEU A 17 -47.74 40.63 12.43
C LEU A 17 -46.45 39.93 11.91
N LEU A 18 -45.52 40.72 11.36
CA LEU A 18 -44.18 40.30 10.92
C LEU A 18 -43.18 40.41 12.07
N PRO A 19 -42.20 39.50 12.22
CA PRO A 19 -40.96 39.73 12.97
C PRO A 19 -39.83 40.24 12.06
N PRO A 20 -38.77 40.88 12.61
CA PRO A 20 -37.80 41.69 11.86
C PRO A 20 -36.75 40.84 11.10
N PRO A 21 -36.02 41.43 10.14
CA PRO A 21 -35.08 40.70 9.28
C PRO A 21 -33.81 40.32 10.05
N ARG A 22 -33.36 39.06 9.90
CA ARG A 22 -32.06 38.59 10.39
C ARG A 22 -30.95 39.03 9.43
N ASP A 23 -29.96 39.67 10.02
CA ASP A 23 -28.69 40.06 9.41
C ASP A 23 -28.02 38.94 8.61
N GLN A 24 -27.67 39.27 7.37
CA GLN A 24 -26.69 38.54 6.58
C GLN A 24 -25.29 38.94 7.05
N ARG A 25 -24.59 38.05 7.77
CA ARG A 25 -23.11 37.92 7.79
C ARG A 25 -22.68 36.84 8.78
N ALA A 26 -22.41 35.64 8.26
CA ALA A 26 -21.41 34.72 8.81
C ALA A 26 -21.16 33.62 7.77
N MET A 27 -20.13 33.84 6.95
CA MET A 27 -19.57 32.87 6.03
C MET A 27 -18.69 31.93 6.86
N GLU A 28 -19.28 30.91 7.48
CA GLU A 28 -18.53 29.83 8.12
C GLU A 28 -18.38 28.65 7.17
N ARG A 29 -17.11 28.28 6.98
CA ARG A 29 -16.63 27.19 6.13
C ARG A 29 -17.19 25.87 6.66
N GLY A 30 -18.02 25.20 5.85
CA GLY A 30 -18.42 23.83 6.14
C GLY A 30 -17.23 22.87 6.07
N PRO A 31 -17.20 21.79 6.87
CA PRO A 31 -16.14 20.80 6.77
C PRO A 31 -16.28 20.06 5.44
N THR A 32 -15.16 19.94 4.74
CA THR A 32 -14.98 19.02 3.62
C THR A 32 -15.35 17.61 4.07
N ARG A 33 -16.36 17.04 3.41
CA ARG A 33 -16.76 15.64 3.58
C ARG A 33 -15.69 14.75 2.96
N ASP A 34 -14.85 14.16 3.80
CA ASP A 34 -14.04 13.00 3.45
C ASP A 34 -14.94 11.77 3.53
N GLY A 35 -15.11 11.06 2.41
CA GLY A 35 -16.13 10.04 2.20
C GLY A 35 -15.77 8.64 2.69
N GLY A 36 -14.99 8.51 3.75
CA GLY A 36 -14.71 7.23 4.41
C GLY A 36 -15.74 6.93 5.51
N GLU A 37 -16.17 5.67 5.64
CA GLU A 37 -16.90 5.24 6.84
C GLU A 37 -16.11 5.63 8.09
N PRO A 38 -16.74 6.19 9.13
CA PRO A 38 -16.03 6.55 10.35
C PRO A 38 -15.44 5.28 10.95
N GLY A 39 -14.11 5.25 11.08
CA GLY A 39 -13.39 4.16 11.74
C GLY A 39 -13.90 3.91 13.17
N PRO A 40 -13.44 2.84 13.83
CA PRO A 40 -13.92 2.47 15.16
C PRO A 40 -13.86 3.65 16.12
N ALA A 41 -14.98 3.98 16.79
CA ALA A 41 -15.09 5.11 17.72
C ALA A 41 -14.33 4.91 19.06
N VAL A 42 -13.23 4.15 19.06
CA VAL A 42 -12.44 3.76 20.24
C VAL A 42 -10.98 4.16 20.04
N ALA A 43 -10.26 4.39 21.14
CA ALA A 43 -8.83 4.66 21.08
C ALA A 43 -8.07 3.39 20.70
N VAL A 44 -7.31 3.42 19.60
CA VAL A 44 -6.56 2.26 19.09
C VAL A 44 -5.07 2.58 18.94
N ALA A 45 -4.22 1.67 19.37
CA ALA A 45 -2.78 1.67 19.08
C ALA A 45 -2.35 0.32 18.50
N ALA A 46 -1.15 0.26 17.91
CA ALA A 46 -0.55 -0.96 17.38
C ALA A 46 0.81 -1.26 18.04
N VAL A 47 1.14 -2.53 18.21
CA VAL A 47 2.43 -3.03 18.69
C VAL A 47 3.03 -3.98 17.65
N LEU A 48 4.25 -3.68 17.21
CA LEU A 48 4.99 -4.46 16.22
C LEU A 48 6.25 -5.05 16.85
N PRO A 49 6.31 -6.36 17.15
CA PRO A 49 7.56 -7.02 17.49
C PRO A 49 8.46 -7.12 16.25
N ALA A 50 9.58 -6.40 16.27
CA ALA A 50 10.57 -6.31 15.20
C ALA A 50 12.00 -6.66 15.68
N GLY A 51 12.11 -7.45 16.76
CA GLY A 51 13.40 -7.90 17.32
C GLY A 51 13.94 -9.22 16.76
N GLY A 52 13.16 -9.94 15.94
CA GLY A 52 13.57 -11.27 15.47
C GLY A 52 14.74 -11.24 14.48
N CYS A 53 15.69 -12.16 14.61
CA CYS A 53 16.91 -12.24 13.80
C CYS A 53 16.69 -12.82 12.39
N GLY A 54 15.54 -13.43 12.12
CA GLY A 54 15.21 -13.88 10.76
C GLY A 54 15.96 -15.12 10.25
N GLU A 55 16.48 -15.96 11.15
CA GLU A 55 17.37 -17.11 10.88
C GLU A 55 16.99 -17.97 9.65
N ARG A 56 15.69 -18.18 9.41
CA ARG A 56 15.19 -18.97 8.26
C ARG A 56 15.48 -18.37 6.87
N LEU A 57 15.94 -17.12 6.76
CA LEU A 57 16.38 -16.52 5.48
C LEU A 57 17.91 -16.51 5.29
N GLY A 58 18.69 -16.99 6.29
CA GLY A 58 20.13 -17.22 6.15
C GLY A 58 20.98 -15.97 5.82
N GLY A 59 20.44 -14.76 5.96
CA GLY A 59 21.16 -13.51 5.71
C GLY A 59 21.63 -12.85 7.02
N PRO A 60 22.68 -12.01 6.98
CA PRO A 60 23.20 -11.31 8.15
C PRO A 60 22.26 -10.20 8.65
N THR A 61 21.35 -9.72 7.80
CA THR A 61 20.40 -8.66 8.11
C THR A 61 19.04 -9.23 8.52
N PRO A 62 18.46 -8.80 9.66
CA PRO A 62 17.11 -9.21 10.06
C PRO A 62 16.08 -8.90 8.96
N LYS A 63 15.12 -9.81 8.75
CA LYS A 63 14.18 -9.79 7.60
C LYS A 63 13.40 -8.49 7.46
N GLN A 64 13.03 -7.90 8.58
CA GLN A 64 12.29 -6.65 8.67
C GLN A 64 13.07 -5.47 8.06
N PHE A 65 14.41 -5.55 8.02
CA PHE A 65 15.29 -4.55 7.43
C PHE A 65 15.76 -4.92 6.02
N CYS A 66 15.42 -6.10 5.50
CA CYS A 66 15.76 -6.47 4.13
C CYS A 66 15.12 -5.48 3.14
N PRO A 67 15.88 -4.96 2.18
CA PRO A 67 15.35 -4.06 1.17
C PRO A 67 14.47 -4.82 0.18
N VAL A 68 13.30 -4.28 -0.09
CA VAL A 68 12.41 -4.65 -1.19
C VAL A 68 12.25 -3.38 -2.02
N LEU A 69 12.69 -3.43 -3.28
CA LEU A 69 12.69 -2.25 -4.16
C LEU A 69 13.42 -1.03 -3.54
N GLY A 70 14.58 -1.26 -2.93
CA GLY A 70 15.40 -0.21 -2.30
C GLY A 70 14.91 0.26 -0.92
N ARG A 71 13.75 -0.20 -0.45
CA ARG A 71 13.15 0.22 0.82
C ARG A 71 13.01 -0.93 1.82
N PRO A 72 13.34 -0.75 3.11
CA PRO A 72 13.22 -1.80 4.12
C PRO A 72 11.79 -2.32 4.28
N LEU A 73 11.63 -3.63 4.43
CA LEU A 73 10.32 -4.28 4.50
C LEU A 73 9.39 -3.68 5.59
N ILE A 74 9.94 -3.39 6.78
CA ILE A 74 9.19 -2.79 7.90
C ILE A 74 8.58 -1.43 7.56
N SER A 75 9.24 -0.67 6.67
CA SER A 75 8.76 0.65 6.27
C SER A 75 7.42 0.55 5.52
N TYR A 76 7.22 -0.50 4.72
CA TYR A 76 5.94 -0.75 4.06
C TYR A 76 4.84 -1.09 5.07
N THR A 77 5.16 -1.92 6.08
CA THR A 77 4.21 -2.25 7.16
C THR A 77 3.81 -1.01 7.98
N LEU A 78 4.77 -0.15 8.29
CA LEU A 78 4.50 1.13 8.96
C LEU A 78 3.60 2.03 8.12
N GLN A 79 3.87 2.15 6.82
CA GLN A 79 3.04 2.94 5.91
C GLN A 79 1.60 2.39 5.84
N ALA A 80 1.42 1.07 5.73
CA ALA A 80 0.11 0.45 5.71
C ALA A 80 -0.72 0.80 6.96
N LEU A 81 -0.11 0.68 8.15
CA LEU A 81 -0.76 1.07 9.40
C LEU A 81 -0.96 2.59 9.51
N GLN A 82 -0.07 3.40 8.95
CA GLN A 82 -0.17 4.86 8.98
C GLN A 82 -1.24 5.44 8.06
N ARG A 83 -1.66 4.72 7.01
CA ARG A 83 -2.81 5.11 6.19
C ARG A 83 -4.11 5.10 6.99
N VAL A 84 -4.16 4.26 8.00
CA VAL A 84 -5.31 4.12 8.89
C VAL A 84 -5.30 5.26 9.93
N SER A 85 -6.19 6.23 9.75
CA SER A 85 -6.20 7.49 10.51
C SER A 85 -6.60 7.32 11.98
N TRP A 86 -7.34 6.25 12.30
CA TRP A 86 -7.81 5.95 13.66
C TRP A 86 -6.82 5.16 14.51
N ILE A 87 -5.73 4.59 13.95
CA ILE A 87 -4.61 4.03 14.73
C ILE A 87 -3.75 5.18 15.23
N LYS A 88 -3.84 5.54 16.52
CA LYS A 88 -3.21 6.76 17.05
C LYS A 88 -1.72 6.63 17.30
N ASP A 89 -1.27 5.46 17.75
CA ASP A 89 0.13 5.22 18.11
C ASP A 89 0.58 3.86 17.58
N ILE A 90 1.82 3.80 17.09
CA ILE A 90 2.47 2.58 16.61
C ILE A 90 3.75 2.37 17.42
N VAL A 91 3.76 1.37 18.28
CA VAL A 91 4.93 0.99 19.07
C VAL A 91 5.69 -0.10 18.36
N VAL A 92 6.98 0.13 18.08
CA VAL A 92 7.84 -0.84 17.41
C VAL A 92 8.94 -1.29 18.36
N ALA A 93 8.97 -2.58 18.66
CA ALA A 93 9.98 -3.19 19.51
C ALA A 93 11.15 -3.69 18.65
N VAL A 94 12.30 -3.06 18.75
CA VAL A 94 13.54 -3.43 18.01
C VAL A 94 14.66 -3.74 18.99
N THR A 95 15.61 -4.60 18.59
CA THR A 95 16.77 -4.88 19.45
C THR A 95 17.62 -3.62 19.62
N SER A 96 18.39 -3.56 20.71
CA SER A 96 19.26 -2.42 21.01
C SER A 96 20.25 -2.12 19.87
N GLU A 97 20.77 -3.14 19.21
CA GLU A 97 21.71 -3.00 18.08
C GLU A 97 21.06 -2.39 16.83
N ASN A 98 19.75 -2.57 16.67
CA ASN A 98 19.00 -2.07 15.51
C ASN A 98 18.25 -0.76 15.77
N MET A 99 18.37 -0.18 16.98
CA MET A 99 17.70 1.06 17.35
C MET A 99 18.04 2.22 16.41
N ASP A 100 19.33 2.46 16.16
CA ASP A 100 19.78 3.57 15.31
C ASP A 100 19.38 3.37 13.85
N MET A 101 19.47 2.14 13.35
CA MET A 101 18.97 1.79 12.02
C MET A 101 17.47 2.09 11.91
N MET A 102 16.67 1.73 12.91
CA MET A 102 15.24 1.99 12.90
C MET A 102 14.92 3.49 12.97
N ARG A 103 15.66 4.28 13.75
CA ARG A 103 15.53 5.75 13.77
C ARG A 103 15.85 6.35 12.40
N ALA A 104 16.90 5.88 11.74
CA ALA A 104 17.26 6.32 10.40
C ALA A 104 16.15 6.01 9.39
N ILE A 105 15.54 4.82 9.45
CA ILE A 105 14.39 4.45 8.61
C ILE A 105 13.19 5.36 8.88
N ILE A 106 12.86 5.62 10.16
CA ILE A 106 11.76 6.52 10.53
C ILE A 106 11.98 7.91 9.94
N HIS A 107 13.20 8.44 10.06
CA HIS A 107 13.56 9.77 9.55
C HIS A 107 13.53 9.80 8.01
N GLN A 108 14.20 8.86 7.34
CA GLN A 108 14.32 8.79 5.89
C GLN A 108 12.96 8.68 5.18
N TYR A 109 12.06 7.87 5.72
CA TYR A 109 10.72 7.64 5.15
C TYR A 109 9.63 8.44 5.87
N GLN A 110 10.01 9.41 6.71
CA GLN A 110 9.11 10.34 7.39
C GLN A 110 7.94 9.66 8.13
N HIS A 111 8.20 8.52 8.78
CA HIS A 111 7.19 7.79 9.52
C HIS A 111 6.76 8.59 10.77
N GLN A 112 5.46 8.83 10.90
CA GLN A 112 4.85 9.54 12.02
C GLN A 112 4.15 8.57 13.00
N ARG A 113 3.84 9.04 14.22
CA ARG A 113 3.14 8.23 15.24
C ARG A 113 3.88 6.96 15.66
N VAL A 114 5.20 6.91 15.44
CA VAL A 114 6.03 5.74 15.78
C VAL A 114 6.79 5.99 17.07
N THR A 115 6.64 5.10 18.04
CA THR A 115 7.46 5.06 19.26
C THR A 115 8.31 3.79 19.26
N LEU A 116 9.60 3.92 19.54
CA LEU A 116 10.52 2.79 19.64
C LEU A 116 10.66 2.32 21.09
N VAL A 117 10.68 1.00 21.27
CA VAL A 117 11.01 0.35 22.53
C VAL A 117 12.01 -0.76 22.30
N GLU A 118 12.75 -1.12 23.34
CA GLU A 118 13.68 -2.24 23.27
C GLU A 118 12.91 -3.57 23.19
N ALA A 119 13.28 -4.40 22.22
CA ALA A 119 12.78 -5.76 22.08
C ALA A 119 13.36 -6.66 23.18
N GLY A 120 12.57 -7.64 23.63
CA GLY A 120 13.07 -8.72 24.46
C GLY A 120 13.66 -9.85 23.62
N ALA A 121 14.29 -10.82 24.29
CA ALA A 121 14.88 -11.99 23.64
C ALA A 121 13.88 -12.82 22.80
N THR A 122 12.59 -12.78 23.14
CA THR A 122 11.53 -13.51 22.44
C THR A 122 10.44 -12.59 21.90
N ARG A 123 9.58 -13.16 21.03
CA ARG A 123 8.42 -12.44 20.47
C ARG A 123 7.50 -11.94 21.57
N HIS A 124 7.14 -12.76 22.56
CA HIS A 124 6.23 -12.35 23.63
C HIS A 124 6.85 -11.29 24.53
N ARG A 125 8.14 -11.40 24.88
CA ARG A 125 8.85 -10.36 25.66
C ARG A 125 8.87 -9.02 24.91
N SER A 126 9.10 -9.05 23.60
CA SER A 126 9.06 -7.84 22.75
C SER A 126 7.67 -7.19 22.70
N ILE A 127 6.61 -7.99 22.56
CA ILE A 127 5.24 -7.48 22.60
C ILE A 127 4.95 -6.87 23.97
N PHE A 128 5.36 -7.54 25.05
CA PHE A 128 5.10 -7.05 26.41
C PHE A 128 5.76 -5.70 26.68
N ASN A 129 6.99 -5.49 26.20
CA ASN A 129 7.65 -4.18 26.29
C ASN A 129 6.85 -3.09 25.54
N GLY A 130 6.29 -3.42 24.37
CA GLY A 130 5.40 -2.51 23.65
C GLY A 130 4.12 -2.19 24.41
N LEU A 131 3.50 -3.19 25.05
CA LEU A 131 2.33 -2.99 25.89
C LEU A 131 2.63 -2.15 27.15
N LYS A 132 3.80 -2.33 27.78
CA LYS A 132 4.24 -1.51 28.92
C LYS A 132 4.40 -0.03 28.55
N ALA A 133 4.89 0.27 27.34
CA ALA A 133 4.98 1.64 26.86
C ALA A 133 3.60 2.30 26.70
N LEU A 134 2.59 1.54 26.23
CA LEU A 134 1.20 2.00 26.14
C LEU A 134 0.49 2.08 27.51
N ALA A 135 0.95 1.32 28.51
CA ALA A 135 0.43 1.40 29.88
C ALA A 135 0.96 2.63 30.65
N GLY A 136 1.95 3.36 30.11
CA GLY A 136 2.65 4.42 30.86
C GLY A 136 3.62 3.88 31.92
N ASP A 137 3.88 2.57 31.94
CA ASP A 137 4.80 1.91 32.87
C ASP A 137 6.28 2.01 32.41
N HIS A 138 6.54 2.71 31.31
CA HIS A 138 7.88 2.90 30.75
C HIS A 138 8.41 4.30 31.11
N PRO A 139 9.62 4.44 31.71
CA PRO A 139 10.13 5.72 32.25
C PRO A 139 10.21 6.87 31.23
N HIS A 140 10.26 6.53 29.94
CA HIS A 140 10.50 7.47 28.85
C HIS A 140 9.35 7.56 27.83
N SER A 141 8.21 6.91 28.09
CA SER A 141 7.06 6.93 27.17
C SER A 141 5.77 7.29 27.92
N LYS A 142 5.19 8.44 27.58
CA LYS A 142 3.87 8.90 28.06
C LYS A 142 2.83 8.76 26.96
N LEU A 143 2.71 7.57 26.40
CA LEU A 143 1.65 7.29 25.43
C LEU A 143 0.30 7.14 26.14
N PRO A 144 -0.81 7.58 25.54
CA PRO A 144 -2.12 7.31 26.08
C PRO A 144 -2.42 5.82 25.99
N THR A 145 -3.01 5.26 27.06
CA THR A 145 -3.45 3.88 27.05
C THR A 145 -4.63 3.71 26.09
N PRO A 146 -4.53 2.83 25.08
CA PRO A 146 -5.61 2.62 24.12
C PRO A 146 -6.73 1.76 24.74
N THR A 147 -7.93 1.84 24.20
CA THR A 147 -9.00 0.89 24.52
C THR A 147 -8.73 -0.47 23.88
N VAL A 148 -8.27 -0.45 22.62
CA VAL A 148 -7.93 -1.65 21.84
C VAL A 148 -6.49 -1.54 21.36
N VAL A 149 -5.74 -2.63 21.47
CA VAL A 149 -4.39 -2.73 20.91
C VAL A 149 -4.35 -3.78 19.81
N ILE A 150 -3.75 -3.42 18.68
CA ILE A 150 -3.46 -4.32 17.57
C ILE A 150 -2.06 -4.89 17.77
N ILE A 151 -1.89 -6.19 17.60
CA ILE A 151 -0.58 -6.84 17.47
C ILE A 151 -0.41 -7.23 16.01
N HIS A 152 0.67 -6.75 15.38
CA HIS A 152 0.96 -7.03 13.97
C HIS A 152 2.44 -7.36 13.75
N ASP A 153 2.74 -8.29 12.84
CA ASP A 153 4.13 -8.61 12.53
C ASP A 153 4.74 -7.57 11.58
N ALA A 154 5.95 -7.09 11.88
CA ALA A 154 6.67 -6.11 11.05
C ALA A 154 6.93 -6.54 9.59
N VAL A 155 6.81 -7.84 9.29
CA VAL A 155 7.07 -8.44 7.98
C VAL A 155 5.78 -8.87 7.24
N ARG A 156 4.66 -8.20 7.53
CA ARG A 156 3.35 -8.37 6.87
C ARG A 156 2.86 -7.02 6.33
N PRO A 157 3.43 -6.51 5.22
CA PRO A 157 3.17 -5.16 4.75
C PRO A 157 1.80 -4.98 4.06
N PHE A 158 1.12 -6.07 3.68
CA PHE A 158 -0.14 -6.04 2.94
C PHE A 158 -1.36 -6.15 3.86
N VAL A 159 -1.40 -5.28 4.87
CA VAL A 159 -2.55 -5.17 5.78
C VAL A 159 -3.41 -3.99 5.34
N GLU A 160 -4.70 -4.23 5.14
CA GLU A 160 -5.67 -3.24 4.71
C GLU A 160 -6.61 -2.84 5.85
N GLU A 161 -7.29 -1.71 5.71
CA GLU A 161 -8.18 -1.18 6.75
C GLU A 161 -9.33 -2.12 7.10
N ASP A 162 -9.95 -2.78 6.12
CA ASP A 162 -11.11 -3.66 6.33
C ASP A 162 -10.86 -4.78 7.34
N VAL A 163 -9.70 -5.45 7.24
CA VAL A 163 -9.34 -6.53 8.18
C VAL A 163 -9.01 -5.97 9.55
N LEU A 164 -8.39 -4.78 9.63
CA LEU A 164 -8.08 -4.09 10.88
C LEU A 164 -9.37 -3.67 11.61
N VAL A 165 -10.34 -3.08 10.88
CA VAL A 165 -11.67 -2.76 11.41
C VAL A 165 -12.37 -4.01 11.92
N SER A 166 -12.32 -5.11 11.15
CA SER A 166 -12.97 -6.37 11.51
C SER A 166 -12.43 -6.96 12.81
N VAL A 167 -11.10 -7.04 12.97
CA VAL A 167 -10.50 -7.57 14.21
C VAL A 167 -10.68 -6.62 15.39
N VAL A 168 -10.59 -5.30 15.19
CA VAL A 168 -10.80 -4.31 16.26
C VAL A 168 -12.24 -4.35 16.77
N THR A 169 -13.21 -4.40 15.86
CA THR A 169 -14.63 -4.50 16.21
C THR A 169 -14.91 -5.80 16.96
N ALA A 170 -14.44 -6.93 16.44
CA ALA A 170 -14.61 -8.22 17.10
C ALA A 170 -13.93 -8.28 18.47
N ALA A 171 -12.74 -7.68 18.63
CA ALA A 171 -12.03 -7.61 19.89
C ALA A 171 -12.74 -6.73 20.93
N LYS A 172 -13.40 -5.65 20.49
CA LYS A 172 -14.22 -4.82 21.38
C LYS A 172 -15.38 -5.63 21.98
N ASP A 173 -16.02 -6.48 21.18
CA ASP A 173 -17.17 -7.27 21.60
C ASP A 173 -16.81 -8.53 22.40
N HIS A 174 -15.65 -9.15 22.10
CA HIS A 174 -15.25 -10.45 22.66
C HIS A 174 -14.01 -10.40 23.57
N GLY A 175 -13.41 -9.23 23.74
CA GLY A 175 -12.14 -9.03 24.46
C GLY A 175 -10.88 -9.33 23.65
N ALA A 176 -10.95 -10.25 22.68
CA ALA A 176 -9.85 -10.59 21.78
C ALA A 176 -10.37 -11.05 20.42
N ALA A 177 -9.60 -10.80 19.36
CA ALA A 177 -9.87 -11.30 18.02
C ALA A 177 -8.59 -11.47 17.20
N GLY A 178 -8.64 -12.35 16.20
CA GLY A 178 -7.51 -12.56 15.30
C GLY A 178 -7.92 -13.05 13.92
N ALA A 179 -7.14 -12.64 12.92
CA ALA A 179 -7.31 -13.11 11.56
C ALA A 179 -6.89 -14.59 11.43
N ILE A 180 -7.66 -15.36 10.66
CA ILE A 180 -7.37 -16.76 10.35
C ILE A 180 -7.39 -17.02 8.85
N ARG A 181 -6.70 -18.09 8.44
CA ARG A 181 -6.70 -18.60 7.07
C ARG A 181 -6.91 -20.12 7.05
N PRO A 182 -7.49 -20.68 5.97
CA PRO A 182 -7.50 -22.11 5.76
C PRO A 182 -6.08 -22.66 5.63
N LEU A 183 -5.86 -23.87 6.12
CA LEU A 183 -4.58 -24.58 5.95
C LEU A 183 -4.44 -25.04 4.49
N VAL A 184 -3.27 -24.77 3.90
CA VAL A 184 -2.92 -25.28 2.56
C VAL A 184 -2.36 -26.71 2.68
N SER A 185 -1.37 -26.87 3.56
CA SER A 185 -0.72 -28.16 3.81
C SER A 185 -1.39 -28.93 4.94
N THR A 186 -1.33 -30.27 4.87
CA THR A 186 -1.66 -31.15 5.99
C THR A 186 -0.72 -30.88 7.15
N VAL A 187 -1.26 -30.84 8.37
CA VAL A 187 -0.47 -30.69 9.61
C VAL A 187 -0.31 -32.06 10.22
N ILE A 188 0.95 -32.43 10.48
CA ILE A 188 1.32 -33.72 11.05
C ILE A 188 2.16 -33.52 12.32
N THR A 189 2.05 -34.47 13.24
CA THR A 189 2.93 -34.59 14.41
C THR A 189 3.95 -35.70 14.10
N PRO A 190 5.26 -35.44 14.24
CA PRO A 190 6.27 -36.48 14.15
C PRO A 190 6.48 -37.18 15.52
N SER A 191 6.79 -38.46 15.50
CA SER A 191 7.30 -39.19 16.67
C SER A 191 8.76 -38.82 16.97
N ALA A 192 9.27 -39.26 18.13
CA ALA A 192 10.63 -38.93 18.58
C ALA A 192 11.74 -39.46 17.64
N ASP A 193 11.49 -40.53 16.89
CA ASP A 193 12.38 -41.12 15.88
C ASP A 193 12.21 -40.48 14.48
N GLY A 194 11.35 -39.46 14.34
CA GLY A 194 11.15 -38.72 13.09
C GLY A 194 10.16 -39.36 12.12
N CYS A 195 9.39 -40.36 12.56
CA CYS A 195 8.32 -40.97 11.77
C CYS A 195 7.00 -40.20 11.91
N LEU A 196 6.04 -40.45 11.01
CA LEU A 196 4.69 -39.89 11.11
C LEU A 196 3.95 -40.52 12.29
N ASP A 197 3.50 -39.72 13.26
CA ASP A 197 2.68 -40.16 14.40
C ASP A 197 1.19 -39.88 14.13
N GLN A 198 0.84 -38.61 13.89
CA GLN A 198 -0.54 -38.19 13.69
C GLN A 198 -0.70 -37.22 12.52
N SER A 199 -1.83 -37.29 11.82
CA SER A 199 -2.30 -36.27 10.87
C SER A 199 -3.56 -35.58 11.43
N LEU A 200 -3.55 -34.26 11.50
CA LEU A 200 -4.69 -33.48 12.01
C LEU A 200 -5.77 -33.30 10.94
N ASP A 201 -7.04 -33.33 11.36
CA ASP A 201 -8.18 -33.04 10.49
C ASP A 201 -8.15 -31.57 10.04
N ARG A 202 -7.73 -31.35 8.79
CA ARG A 202 -7.56 -30.02 8.21
C ARG A 202 -8.84 -29.18 8.25
N ALA A 203 -10.02 -29.79 8.18
CA ALA A 203 -11.29 -29.04 8.19
C ALA A 203 -11.56 -28.35 9.54
N LYS A 204 -11.04 -28.92 10.64
CA LYS A 204 -11.21 -28.42 12.02
C LYS A 204 -10.13 -27.43 12.45
N HIS A 205 -9.10 -27.21 11.63
CA HIS A 205 -7.96 -26.37 11.98
C HIS A 205 -7.82 -25.18 11.02
N ARG A 206 -7.15 -24.13 11.51
CA ARG A 206 -6.88 -22.90 10.77
C ARG A 206 -5.45 -22.44 11.06
N ALA A 207 -4.86 -21.73 10.13
CA ALA A 207 -3.64 -20.97 10.38
C ALA A 207 -4.03 -19.67 11.08
N SER A 208 -3.44 -19.41 12.24
CA SER A 208 -3.54 -18.10 12.91
C SER A 208 -2.62 -17.11 12.21
N GLU A 209 -3.15 -15.94 11.87
CA GLU A 209 -2.46 -14.88 11.16
C GLU A 209 -2.59 -13.55 11.91
N MET A 210 -1.84 -12.54 11.44
CA MET A 210 -1.96 -11.17 11.91
C MET A 210 -2.75 -10.35 10.88
N PRO A 211 -3.46 -9.27 11.25
CA PRO A 211 -3.47 -8.65 12.58
C PRO A 211 -4.29 -9.42 13.61
N GLN A 212 -3.93 -9.23 14.88
CA GLN A 212 -4.74 -9.59 16.04
C GLN A 212 -5.08 -8.34 16.83
N ALA A 213 -6.23 -8.28 17.47
CA ALA A 213 -6.65 -7.14 18.28
C ALA A 213 -7.21 -7.60 19.62
N PHE A 214 -7.04 -6.76 20.64
CA PHE A 214 -7.41 -7.09 22.01
C PHE A 214 -7.91 -5.84 22.73
N LEU A 215 -8.89 -5.99 23.63
CA LEU A 215 -9.06 -4.99 24.68
C LEU A 215 -7.75 -4.89 25.47
N PHE A 216 -7.25 -3.67 25.64
CA PHE A 216 -5.91 -3.44 26.19
C PHE A 216 -5.75 -4.08 27.57
N ASP A 217 -6.71 -3.86 28.47
CA ASP A 217 -6.69 -4.40 29.84
C ASP A 217 -6.65 -5.93 29.88
N VAL A 218 -7.29 -6.60 28.92
CA VAL A 218 -7.31 -8.06 28.83
C VAL A 218 -5.93 -8.58 28.47
N ILE A 219 -5.36 -8.10 27.36
CA ILE A 219 -4.07 -8.60 26.90
C ILE A 219 -2.94 -8.17 27.84
N TYR A 220 -2.98 -6.95 28.38
CA TYR A 220 -1.97 -6.48 29.32
C TYR A 220 -1.96 -7.34 30.60
N ARG A 221 -3.15 -7.66 31.14
CA ARG A 221 -3.29 -8.57 32.28
C ARG A 221 -2.78 -9.98 31.95
N ALA A 222 -3.09 -10.51 30.78
CA ALA A 222 -2.61 -11.82 30.35
C ALA A 222 -1.07 -11.86 30.32
N TYR A 223 -0.42 -10.83 29.78
CA TYR A 223 1.06 -10.73 29.79
C TYR A 223 1.64 -10.56 31.20
N ARG A 224 0.98 -9.82 32.09
CA ARG A 224 1.41 -9.69 33.49
C ARG A 224 1.33 -10.98 34.30
N GLN A 225 0.42 -11.88 33.95
CA GLN A 225 0.24 -13.18 34.61
C GLN A 225 0.97 -14.32 33.89
N CYS A 226 1.50 -14.06 32.69
CA CYS A 226 2.16 -15.06 31.87
C CYS A 226 3.38 -15.63 32.58
N SER A 227 3.55 -16.96 32.53
CA SER A 227 4.75 -17.61 33.07
C SER A 227 5.95 -17.32 32.17
N ASP A 228 7.16 -17.38 32.72
CA ASP A 228 8.38 -17.25 31.93
C ASP A 228 8.49 -18.31 30.83
N HIS A 229 8.02 -19.54 31.08
CA HIS A 229 7.98 -20.60 30.07
C HIS A 229 7.12 -20.19 28.86
N ASP A 230 5.93 -19.63 29.09
CA ASP A 230 5.05 -19.21 27.99
C ASP A 230 5.56 -17.92 27.30
N LEU A 231 6.25 -17.04 28.03
CA LEU A 231 6.95 -15.90 27.43
C LEU A 231 8.12 -16.35 26.54
N GLU A 232 8.75 -17.48 26.86
CA GLU A 232 9.90 -18.01 26.12
C GLU A 232 9.47 -18.79 24.88
N PHE A 233 8.54 -19.75 25.03
CA PHE A 233 8.19 -20.72 24.00
C PHE A 233 6.83 -20.48 23.34
N GLY A 234 6.01 -19.60 23.90
CA GLY A 234 4.72 -19.23 23.33
C GLY A 234 4.87 -18.59 21.94
N THR A 235 3.89 -18.86 21.07
CA THR A 235 3.86 -18.28 19.72
C THR A 235 2.59 -17.48 19.43
N GLU A 236 1.58 -17.56 20.31
CA GLU A 236 0.20 -17.14 20.03
C GLU A 236 -0.38 -16.26 21.15
N CYS A 237 -0.69 -15.01 20.85
CA CYS A 237 -1.22 -14.05 21.82
C CYS A 237 -2.67 -14.36 22.21
N LEU A 238 -3.47 -14.86 21.26
CA LEU A 238 -4.85 -15.29 21.54
C LEU A 238 -4.89 -16.42 22.58
N HIS A 239 -3.87 -17.28 22.56
CA HIS A 239 -3.72 -18.35 23.55
C HIS A 239 -3.42 -17.80 24.94
N LEU A 240 -2.59 -16.76 25.06
CA LEU A 240 -2.33 -16.11 26.35
C LEU A 240 -3.62 -15.47 26.91
N ALA A 241 -4.39 -14.77 26.08
CA ALA A 241 -5.68 -14.18 26.49
C ALA A 241 -6.67 -15.26 26.97
N LEU A 242 -6.71 -16.42 26.30
CA LEU A 242 -7.54 -17.55 26.72
C LEU A 242 -7.06 -18.18 28.04
N LYS A 243 -5.76 -18.47 28.14
CA LYS A 243 -5.17 -19.20 29.28
C LYS A 243 -5.19 -18.38 30.56
N TYR A 244 -4.82 -17.10 30.49
CA TYR A 244 -4.61 -16.24 31.66
C TYR A 244 -5.77 -15.30 31.96
N CYS A 245 -6.70 -15.11 31.03
CA CYS A 245 -7.85 -14.21 31.21
C CYS A 245 -9.18 -14.83 30.79
N HIS A 246 -9.22 -16.14 30.50
CA HIS A 246 -10.42 -16.87 30.06
C HIS A 246 -11.16 -16.22 28.89
N THR A 247 -10.43 -15.44 28.08
CA THR A 247 -11.01 -14.67 26.97
C THR A 247 -10.99 -15.51 25.70
N LYS A 248 -12.17 -15.92 25.24
CA LYS A 248 -12.32 -16.67 23.99
C LYS A 248 -12.27 -15.72 22.81
N ALA A 249 -11.16 -15.70 22.11
CA ALA A 249 -10.98 -14.82 20.97
C ALA A 249 -11.94 -15.13 19.82
N LYS A 250 -12.49 -14.10 19.18
CA LYS A 250 -13.23 -14.23 17.93
C LYS A 250 -12.27 -14.42 16.76
N LEU A 251 -12.49 -15.48 15.99
CA LEU A 251 -11.71 -15.73 14.76
C LEU A 251 -12.40 -15.06 13.57
N VAL A 252 -11.64 -14.25 12.83
CA VAL A 252 -12.09 -13.48 11.66
C VAL A 252 -11.41 -14.02 10.41
N GLU A 253 -12.16 -14.28 9.35
CA GLU A 253 -11.58 -14.74 8.08
C GLU A 253 -10.71 -13.64 7.46
N GLY A 254 -9.45 -13.95 7.16
CA GLY A 254 -8.49 -13.02 6.57
C GLY A 254 -8.35 -13.18 5.05
N PRO A 255 -7.99 -12.10 4.31
CA PRO A 255 -7.65 -12.21 2.89
C PRO A 255 -6.34 -12.99 2.68
N PRO A 256 -6.09 -13.51 1.46
CA PRO A 256 -4.86 -14.25 1.17
C PRO A 256 -3.59 -13.42 1.40
N ASP A 257 -3.67 -12.10 1.26
CA ASP A 257 -2.55 -11.15 1.34
C ASP A 257 -1.90 -11.04 2.73
N LEU A 258 -2.54 -11.55 3.79
CA LEU A 258 -2.02 -11.46 5.16
C LEU A 258 -0.74 -12.26 5.39
N TRP A 259 -0.28 -13.06 4.43
CA TRP A 259 0.86 -13.95 4.57
C TRP A 259 2.13 -13.24 5.08
N LYS A 260 2.86 -13.93 5.95
CA LYS A 260 4.15 -13.47 6.47
C LYS A 260 5.19 -13.53 5.36
N VAL A 261 5.91 -12.43 5.10
CA VAL A 261 7.00 -12.44 4.13
C VAL A 261 8.09 -13.40 4.58
N ARG A 262 8.17 -14.55 3.91
CA ARG A 262 9.15 -15.63 4.19
C ARG A 262 10.26 -15.71 3.14
N ARG A 263 10.08 -15.13 1.94
CA ARG A 263 11.03 -15.08 0.80
C ARG A 263 10.99 -13.71 0.10
N LYS A 264 11.99 -13.42 -0.75
CA LYS A 264 12.10 -12.22 -1.60
C LYS A 264 10.99 -12.17 -2.68
N ALA A 265 9.75 -11.94 -2.30
CA ALA A 265 8.65 -11.72 -3.24
C ALA A 265 8.30 -10.22 -3.29
N LEU A 266 8.16 -9.71 -4.52
CA LEU A 266 7.91 -8.30 -4.82
C LEU A 266 6.48 -7.88 -4.40
N PRO A 267 6.23 -6.61 -4.05
CA PRO A 267 4.88 -6.10 -3.78
C PRO A 267 4.05 -6.07 -5.07
N TYR A 268 3.12 -7.02 -5.24
CA TYR A 268 2.29 -7.19 -6.44
C TYR A 268 1.34 -6.01 -6.75
N LYS A 269 1.00 -5.17 -5.75
CA LYS A 269 0.00 -4.10 -5.92
C LYS A 269 0.49 -2.86 -6.69
N ILE A 270 1.79 -2.57 -6.70
CA ILE A 270 2.34 -1.34 -7.30
C ILE A 270 2.27 -1.36 -8.84
N SER A 271 2.07 -2.52 -9.48
CA SER A 271 2.05 -2.66 -10.94
C SER A 271 0.67 -2.47 -11.59
N GLN A 272 -0.40 -2.23 -10.83
CA GLN A 272 -1.77 -2.25 -11.37
C GLN A 272 -2.34 -0.89 -11.81
N GLN A 273 -1.67 0.23 -11.49
CA GLN A 273 -2.08 1.56 -11.96
C GLN A 273 -1.00 2.17 -12.84
N VAL A 274 -1.36 2.56 -14.05
CA VAL A 274 -0.49 3.22 -15.03
C VAL A 274 -1.08 4.56 -15.43
N CYS A 275 -0.24 5.59 -15.42
CA CYS A 275 -0.56 6.89 -15.96
C CYS A 275 0.11 7.05 -17.32
N VAL A 276 -0.65 7.33 -18.37
CA VAL A 276 -0.12 7.66 -19.69
C VAL A 276 -0.05 9.18 -19.82
N VAL A 277 1.15 9.73 -20.03
CA VAL A 277 1.44 11.17 -20.13
C VAL A 277 1.79 11.51 -21.59
N MET A 278 1.27 12.62 -22.11
CA MET A 278 1.43 12.98 -23.54
C MET A 278 1.60 14.48 -23.76
N ASP A 279 2.29 14.83 -24.85
CA ASP A 279 2.41 16.20 -25.37
C ASP A 279 1.26 16.52 -26.35
N THR A 280 0.85 17.78 -26.45
CA THR A 280 -0.25 18.25 -27.32
C THR A 280 0.20 18.79 -28.67
N LYS A 281 1.51 18.84 -28.94
CA LYS A 281 2.02 19.34 -30.21
C LYS A 281 2.01 18.25 -31.30
N GLU A 282 0.88 18.20 -32.01
CA GLU A 282 0.69 17.69 -33.39
C GLU A 282 0.91 16.18 -33.63
N ASP A 283 -0.19 15.45 -33.80
CA ASP A 283 -0.72 14.92 -35.08
C ASP A 283 -1.94 14.04 -34.71
N ALA A 284 -3.13 14.64 -34.71
CA ALA A 284 -4.27 14.17 -33.92
C ALA A 284 -4.86 12.81 -34.36
N GLY A 285 -4.49 12.28 -35.53
CA GLY A 285 -5.03 11.05 -36.11
C GLY A 285 -4.35 9.78 -35.59
N CYS A 286 -3.12 9.52 -36.05
CA CYS A 286 -2.40 8.29 -35.73
C CYS A 286 -2.07 8.18 -34.23
N ILE A 287 -1.69 9.28 -33.58
CA ILE A 287 -1.27 9.23 -32.17
C ILE A 287 -2.46 8.96 -31.24
N GLY A 288 -3.62 9.58 -31.50
CA GLY A 288 -4.85 9.30 -30.76
C GLY A 288 -5.32 7.86 -30.91
N PHE A 289 -5.12 7.28 -32.09
CA PHE A 289 -5.38 5.87 -32.35
C PHE A 289 -4.43 4.95 -31.56
N LEU A 290 -3.12 5.21 -31.61
CA LEU A 290 -2.09 4.46 -30.88
C LEU A 290 -2.31 4.50 -29.37
N GLN A 291 -2.71 5.66 -28.86
CA GLN A 291 -3.10 5.86 -27.47
C GLN A 291 -4.30 4.97 -27.10
N GLY A 292 -5.35 4.97 -27.91
CA GLY A 292 -6.55 4.15 -27.69
C GLY A 292 -6.23 2.65 -27.69
N VAL A 293 -5.38 2.21 -28.62
CA VAL A 293 -4.94 0.81 -28.71
C VAL A 293 -4.08 0.44 -27.50
N LEU A 294 -3.08 1.26 -27.14
CA LEU A 294 -2.21 0.99 -26.00
C LEU A 294 -2.98 0.96 -24.68
N LYS A 295 -3.90 1.91 -24.47
CA LYS A 295 -4.79 1.93 -23.31
C LYS A 295 -5.60 0.64 -23.22
N LYS A 296 -6.27 0.26 -24.31
CA LYS A 296 -7.09 -0.95 -24.34
C LYS A 296 -6.27 -2.21 -24.06
N GLU A 297 -5.09 -2.34 -24.64
CA GLU A 297 -4.21 -3.49 -24.44
C GLU A 297 -3.67 -3.58 -23.01
N LEU A 298 -3.37 -2.45 -22.37
CA LEU A 298 -2.97 -2.40 -20.95
C LEU A 298 -4.15 -2.73 -20.01
N GLU A 299 -5.35 -2.20 -20.29
CA GLU A 299 -6.57 -2.50 -19.53
C GLU A 299 -6.97 -3.97 -19.61
N VAL A 300 -6.87 -4.58 -20.80
CA VAL A 300 -7.10 -6.03 -21.01
C VAL A 300 -6.15 -6.88 -20.17
N LYS A 301 -4.94 -6.39 -19.88
CA LYS A 301 -3.97 -7.05 -19.00
C LYS A 301 -4.19 -6.77 -17.52
N GLY A 302 -5.32 -6.15 -17.16
CA GLY A 302 -5.69 -5.85 -15.77
C GLY A 302 -5.03 -4.60 -15.20
N THR A 303 -4.55 -3.69 -16.05
CA THR A 303 -3.90 -2.45 -15.64
C THR A 303 -4.88 -1.29 -15.75
N SER A 304 -5.15 -0.58 -14.65
CA SER A 304 -5.95 0.65 -14.69
C SER A 304 -5.15 1.77 -15.34
N VAL A 305 -5.70 2.41 -16.38
CA VAL A 305 -5.00 3.43 -17.17
C VAL A 305 -5.68 4.80 -17.04
N THR A 306 -4.93 5.80 -16.54
CA THR A 306 -5.35 7.20 -16.55
C THR A 306 -4.60 7.97 -17.64
N LEU A 307 -5.34 8.72 -18.47
CA LEU A 307 -4.77 9.55 -19.53
C LEU A 307 -4.53 10.97 -19.02
N CYS A 308 -3.36 11.54 -19.30
CA CYS A 308 -2.96 12.87 -18.84
C CYS A 308 -2.49 13.76 -20.00
N PRO A 309 -3.37 14.58 -20.60
CA PRO A 309 -2.97 15.58 -21.59
C PRO A 309 -2.18 16.70 -20.92
N ASN A 310 -1.01 17.06 -21.45
CA ASN A 310 -0.18 18.21 -21.01
C ASN A 310 0.29 18.21 -19.55
N GLY A 311 0.14 17.09 -18.84
CA GLY A 311 0.43 17.00 -17.42
C GLY A 311 -0.46 17.88 -16.51
N GLN A 312 -1.54 18.46 -17.02
CA GLN A 312 -2.42 19.36 -16.24
C GLN A 312 -3.28 18.59 -15.22
N ASP A 313 -3.61 17.33 -15.49
CA ASP A 313 -4.35 16.44 -14.59
C ASP A 313 -3.44 15.61 -13.66
N LEU A 314 -2.12 15.85 -13.68
CA LEU A 314 -1.17 15.13 -12.81
C LEU A 314 -1.56 15.28 -11.32
N GLN A 315 -2.19 16.40 -10.92
CA GLN A 315 -2.69 16.60 -9.56
C GLN A 315 -3.70 15.56 -9.08
N LYS A 316 -4.54 15.00 -9.97
CA LYS A 316 -5.52 13.95 -9.62
C LYS A 316 -4.87 12.56 -9.55
N ILE A 317 -3.83 12.33 -10.34
CA ILE A 317 -3.03 11.08 -10.31
C ILE A 317 -2.12 11.05 -9.08
N PHE A 318 -1.60 12.19 -8.64
CA PHE A 318 -0.82 12.28 -7.41
C PHE A 318 -1.65 12.11 -6.13
N LEU A 319 -2.98 12.13 -6.21
CA LEU A 319 -3.89 11.72 -5.13
C LEU A 319 -4.06 10.20 -5.05
N GLY A 320 -3.74 9.46 -6.12
CA GLY A 320 -3.84 8.01 -6.18
C GLY A 320 -2.51 7.38 -6.59
N GLU A 321 -1.68 7.02 -5.61
CA GLU A 321 -0.54 6.06 -5.60
C GLU A 321 0.03 5.50 -6.91
N CYS A 322 0.15 6.29 -7.98
CA CYS A 322 0.59 5.81 -9.28
C CYS A 322 2.11 5.91 -9.36
N TYR A 323 2.77 4.75 -9.51
CA TYR A 323 4.23 4.64 -9.63
C TYR A 323 4.66 4.09 -10.99
N ASN A 324 3.76 4.07 -11.97
CA ASN A 324 4.04 3.65 -13.34
C ASN A 324 3.58 4.74 -14.30
N PHE A 325 4.51 5.24 -15.09
CA PHE A 325 4.25 6.26 -16.09
C PHE A 325 4.66 5.76 -17.45
N VAL A 326 3.81 5.98 -18.45
CA VAL A 326 4.11 5.74 -19.85
C VAL A 326 4.06 7.09 -20.55
N CYS A 327 5.23 7.62 -20.90
CA CYS A 327 5.35 8.90 -21.59
C CYS A 327 5.45 8.63 -23.09
N ILE A 328 4.54 9.19 -23.88
CA ILE A 328 4.55 9.01 -25.34
C ILE A 328 5.18 10.24 -25.98
N ASN A 329 6.35 10.06 -26.59
CA ASN A 329 7.14 11.11 -27.24
C ASN A 329 7.11 10.95 -28.77
N THR A 330 6.64 11.97 -29.49
CA THR A 330 6.34 11.89 -30.93
C THR A 330 7.28 12.73 -31.79
N THR A 331 7.73 13.89 -31.35
CA THR A 331 8.44 14.87 -32.20
C THR A 331 9.92 15.04 -31.88
N SER A 332 10.33 14.94 -30.61
CA SER A 332 11.73 15.11 -30.20
C SER A 332 12.22 13.97 -29.30
N ALA A 333 13.51 13.67 -29.34
CA ALA A 333 14.18 12.83 -28.34
C ALA A 333 14.40 13.55 -27.00
N ASP A 334 14.02 14.83 -26.92
CA ASP A 334 14.04 15.62 -25.70
C ASP A 334 13.25 14.92 -24.57
N PHE A 335 13.82 14.97 -23.37
CA PHE A 335 13.26 14.40 -22.15
C PHE A 335 12.53 15.43 -21.29
N HIS A 336 12.24 16.64 -21.77
CA HIS A 336 11.64 17.75 -21.04
C HIS A 336 10.29 17.38 -20.41
N GLN A 337 9.46 16.60 -21.11
CA GLN A 337 8.22 16.09 -20.55
C GLN A 337 8.46 15.17 -19.35
N ILE A 338 9.47 14.31 -19.45
CA ILE A 338 9.86 13.42 -18.35
C ILE A 338 10.41 14.28 -17.21
N THR A 339 11.32 15.21 -17.47
CA THR A 339 11.85 16.15 -16.45
C THR A 339 10.72 16.88 -15.73
N LYS A 340 9.75 17.44 -16.46
CA LYS A 340 8.57 18.12 -15.87
C LYS A 340 7.72 17.19 -15.01
N LEU A 341 7.54 15.93 -15.42
CA LEU A 341 6.86 14.91 -14.63
C LEU A 341 7.62 14.62 -13.33
N LEU A 342 8.94 14.48 -13.42
CA LEU A 342 9.81 14.17 -12.29
C LEU A 342 9.90 15.33 -11.29
N ASP A 343 10.08 16.57 -11.76
CA ASP A 343 10.06 17.76 -10.92
C ASP A 343 8.72 17.89 -10.16
N GLY A 344 7.62 17.54 -10.82
CA GLY A 344 6.30 17.47 -10.20
C GLY A 344 6.21 16.44 -9.07
N LEU A 345 6.82 15.26 -9.25
CA LEU A 345 6.88 14.19 -8.24
C LEU A 345 7.75 14.57 -7.03
N GLU A 346 8.91 15.18 -7.28
CA GLU A 346 9.88 15.57 -6.24
C GLU A 346 9.34 16.70 -5.35
N SER A 347 8.62 17.65 -5.92
CA SER A 347 8.07 18.80 -5.17
C SER A 347 7.07 18.44 -4.07
N ARG A 348 6.45 17.24 -4.12
CA ARG A 348 5.39 16.82 -3.19
C ARG A 348 5.80 15.69 -2.24
N THR A 349 6.72 14.84 -2.66
CA THR A 349 7.24 13.73 -1.84
C THR A 349 8.76 13.76 -1.90
N PRO A 350 9.43 14.37 -0.90
CA PRO A 350 10.90 14.49 -0.87
C PRO A 350 11.63 13.14 -0.93
N SER A 351 10.93 12.04 -0.61
CA SER A 351 11.39 10.68 -0.80
C SER A 351 10.29 9.84 -1.47
N LEU A 352 10.55 9.37 -2.69
CA LEU A 352 9.68 8.42 -3.38
C LEU A 352 9.66 7.08 -2.63
N PHE A 353 8.52 6.74 -2.04
CA PHE A 353 8.30 5.54 -1.24
C PHE A 353 8.49 4.21 -1.99
N TYR A 354 8.41 4.24 -3.32
CA TYR A 354 8.63 3.13 -4.23
C TYR A 354 9.40 3.64 -5.45
N PRO A 355 10.24 2.81 -6.10
CA PRO A 355 10.87 3.22 -7.34
C PRO A 355 9.81 3.54 -8.37
N VAL A 356 9.89 4.71 -9.00
CA VAL A 356 8.96 5.10 -10.06
C VAL A 356 9.44 4.48 -11.37
N ALA A 357 8.57 3.74 -12.05
CA ALA A 357 8.88 3.19 -13.36
C ALA A 357 8.33 4.14 -14.43
N VAL A 358 9.19 4.62 -15.30
CA VAL A 358 8.83 5.48 -16.43
C VAL A 358 9.21 4.75 -17.71
N VAL A 359 8.26 4.56 -18.62
CA VAL A 359 8.53 4.02 -19.95
C VAL A 359 8.33 5.13 -20.97
N SER A 360 9.42 5.58 -21.58
CA SER A 360 9.42 6.50 -22.70
C SER A 360 9.15 5.73 -23.98
N VAL A 361 7.97 5.94 -24.57
CA VAL A 361 7.53 5.30 -25.80
C VAL A 361 7.76 6.26 -26.95
N HIS A 362 8.56 5.82 -27.92
CA HIS A 362 8.87 6.56 -29.13
C HIS A 362 8.28 5.83 -30.33
N PHE A 363 7.58 6.55 -31.18
CA PHE A 363 7.12 6.01 -32.46
C PHE A 363 8.09 6.39 -33.57
N LEU A 364 8.46 5.42 -34.40
CA LEU A 364 9.36 5.62 -35.53
C LEU A 364 8.67 5.21 -36.82
N ASP A 365 8.44 6.19 -37.69
CA ASP A 365 8.04 5.95 -39.06
C ASP A 365 9.27 5.57 -39.90
N SER A 366 9.40 4.27 -40.15
CA SER A 366 10.54 3.68 -40.84
C SER A 366 10.70 4.11 -42.30
N GLN A 367 9.67 4.71 -42.91
CA GLN A 367 9.76 5.26 -44.26
C GLN A 367 10.28 6.70 -44.26
N ASN A 368 10.00 7.47 -43.22
CA ASN A 368 10.25 8.91 -43.18
C ASN A 368 11.48 9.30 -42.33
N VAL A 369 11.92 8.44 -41.41
CA VAL A 369 13.03 8.75 -40.49
C VAL A 369 14.04 7.61 -40.46
N SER A 370 15.33 7.96 -40.61
CA SER A 370 16.43 7.00 -40.52
C SER A 370 16.54 6.42 -39.10
N PHE A 371 16.49 5.09 -39.01
CA PHE A 371 16.68 4.38 -37.74
C PHE A 371 18.00 4.78 -37.05
N SER A 372 19.06 4.95 -37.83
CA SER A 372 20.39 5.30 -37.30
C SER A 372 20.47 6.72 -36.72
N GLU A 373 19.75 7.68 -37.31
CA GLU A 373 19.67 9.05 -36.80
C GLU A 373 18.85 9.07 -35.52
N ARG A 374 17.66 8.43 -35.53
CA ARG A 374 16.82 8.34 -34.33
C ARG A 374 17.52 7.63 -33.18
N MET A 375 18.28 6.57 -33.47
CA MET A 375 19.02 5.86 -32.43
C MET A 375 20.06 6.76 -31.78
N LYS A 376 20.78 7.61 -32.54
CA LYS A 376 21.75 8.57 -31.98
C LYS A 376 21.09 9.55 -31.03
N GLU A 377 19.92 10.08 -31.38
CA GLU A 377 19.16 10.97 -30.51
C GLU A 377 18.74 10.27 -29.21
N LEU A 378 18.31 8.99 -29.30
CA LEU A 378 17.87 8.21 -28.15
C LEU A 378 19.01 7.66 -27.28
N MET A 379 20.28 7.76 -27.70
CA MET A 379 21.42 7.37 -26.87
C MET A 379 21.55 8.25 -25.62
N GLU A 380 21.10 9.51 -25.69
CA GLU A 380 21.06 10.44 -24.55
C GLU A 380 20.17 9.92 -23.40
N MET A 381 19.20 9.04 -23.71
CA MET A 381 18.34 8.38 -22.73
C MET A 381 19.15 7.62 -21.69
N LYS A 382 20.30 7.05 -22.06
CA LYS A 382 21.14 6.28 -21.15
C LYS A 382 21.73 7.17 -20.04
N ASP A 383 22.22 8.34 -20.42
CA ASP A 383 22.82 9.28 -19.48
C ASP A 383 21.74 9.93 -18.60
N PHE A 384 20.62 10.31 -19.19
CA PHE A 384 19.46 10.81 -18.45
C PHE A 384 18.90 9.76 -17.48
N ALA A 385 18.78 8.50 -17.92
CA ALA A 385 18.34 7.39 -17.07
C ALA A 385 19.29 7.15 -15.88
N LYS A 386 20.59 7.39 -16.05
CA LYS A 386 21.57 7.30 -14.97
C LYS A 386 21.37 8.42 -13.94
N GLU A 387 21.09 9.64 -14.39
CA GLU A 387 20.81 10.77 -13.50
C GLU A 387 19.56 10.53 -12.65
N VAL A 388 18.44 10.14 -13.28
CA VAL A 388 17.16 9.97 -12.57
C VAL A 388 17.14 8.70 -11.70
N LYS A 389 18.02 7.73 -11.96
CA LYS A 389 18.17 6.52 -11.13
C LYS A 389 18.63 6.83 -9.71
N GLU A 390 19.48 7.84 -9.52
CA GLU A 390 19.88 8.32 -8.19
C GLU A 390 18.69 8.86 -7.38
N ARG A 391 17.62 9.26 -8.08
CA ARG A 391 16.36 9.74 -7.51
C ARG A 391 15.29 8.64 -7.41
N ASN A 392 15.70 7.37 -7.48
CA ASN A 392 14.84 6.18 -7.41
C ASN A 392 13.83 6.07 -8.57
N ILE A 393 14.22 6.52 -9.78
CA ILE A 393 13.39 6.42 -10.99
C ILE A 393 14.04 5.44 -11.97
N PHE A 394 13.27 4.47 -12.44
CA PHE A 394 13.67 3.55 -13.48
C PHE A 394 13.07 3.98 -14.81
N LEU A 395 13.90 4.63 -15.62
CA LEU A 395 13.54 5.03 -16.98
C LEU A 395 13.88 3.91 -17.97
N TYR A 396 12.90 3.52 -18.77
CA TYR A 396 13.02 2.54 -19.86
C TYR A 396 12.60 3.19 -21.18
N GLY A 397 13.18 2.77 -22.30
CA GLY A 397 12.74 3.18 -23.62
C GLY A 397 12.05 2.04 -24.37
N VAL A 398 10.98 2.35 -25.09
CA VAL A 398 10.35 1.45 -26.06
C VAL A 398 10.18 2.18 -27.37
N LEU A 399 10.79 1.66 -28.43
CA LEU A 399 10.67 2.15 -29.79
C LEU A 399 9.65 1.27 -30.54
N VAL A 400 8.53 1.85 -30.96
CA VAL A 400 7.52 1.18 -31.77
C VAL A 400 7.73 1.60 -33.21
N CYS A 401 8.21 0.66 -34.03
CA CYS A 401 8.44 0.91 -35.44
C CYS A 401 7.14 0.73 -36.24
N PHE A 402 6.86 1.61 -37.20
CA PHE A 402 5.70 1.46 -38.06
C PHE A 402 5.96 1.97 -39.48
N THR A 403 4.99 1.69 -40.36
CA THR A 403 4.87 2.24 -41.71
C THR A 403 3.44 2.74 -41.88
N GLN A 404 3.24 3.90 -42.51
CA GLN A 404 1.90 4.49 -42.66
C GLN A 404 0.96 3.63 -43.50
N ASP A 405 1.52 2.84 -44.43
CA ASP A 405 0.76 2.01 -45.36
C ASP A 405 0.29 0.66 -44.76
N ASN A 406 0.76 0.28 -43.55
CA ASN A 406 0.50 -1.04 -42.98
C ASN A 406 -0.09 -0.96 -41.56
N LEU A 407 -1.39 -0.67 -41.49
CA LEU A 407 -2.15 -0.63 -40.23
C LEU A 407 -2.13 -1.95 -39.46
N GLN A 408 -2.04 -3.10 -40.14
CA GLN A 408 -2.01 -4.40 -39.48
C GLN A 408 -0.68 -4.63 -38.75
N GLN A 409 0.44 -4.28 -39.37
CA GLN A 409 1.75 -4.30 -38.73
C GLN A 409 1.81 -3.33 -37.55
N LEU A 410 1.23 -2.13 -37.70
CA LEU A 410 1.16 -1.17 -36.61
C LEU A 410 0.43 -1.74 -35.38
N HIS A 411 -0.71 -2.40 -35.58
CA HIS A 411 -1.43 -3.04 -34.49
C HIS A 411 -0.62 -4.10 -33.77
N GLU A 412 0.11 -4.93 -34.52
CA GLU A 412 0.93 -6.00 -33.93
C GLU A 412 2.10 -5.43 -33.13
N ASN A 413 2.81 -4.46 -33.68
CA ASN A 413 3.94 -3.81 -33.00
C ASN A 413 3.48 -3.05 -31.74
N VAL A 414 2.30 -2.41 -31.77
CA VAL A 414 1.72 -1.79 -30.57
C VAL A 414 1.36 -2.84 -29.52
N ARG A 415 0.81 -4.00 -29.92
CA ARG A 415 0.51 -5.09 -28.99
C ARG A 415 1.78 -5.67 -28.36
N GLN A 416 2.83 -5.84 -29.16
CA GLN A 416 4.15 -6.24 -28.68
C GLN A 416 4.74 -5.20 -27.72
N GLY A 417 4.66 -3.92 -28.08
CA GLY A 417 5.07 -2.79 -27.23
C GLY A 417 4.33 -2.76 -25.91
N ALA A 418 3.01 -2.94 -25.91
CA ALA A 418 2.20 -3.06 -24.70
C ALA A 418 2.65 -4.24 -23.81
N SER A 419 3.07 -5.36 -24.41
CA SER A 419 3.62 -6.52 -23.70
C SER A 419 4.96 -6.23 -23.05
N ILE A 420 5.85 -5.54 -23.76
CA ILE A 420 7.15 -5.09 -23.25
C ILE A 420 6.93 -4.12 -22.09
N ILE A 421 6.09 -3.10 -22.27
CA ILE A 421 5.73 -2.11 -21.24
C ILE A 421 5.20 -2.81 -19.99
N THR A 422 4.25 -3.74 -20.14
CA THR A 422 3.69 -4.48 -19.00
C THR A 422 4.77 -5.26 -18.24
N SER A 423 5.68 -5.92 -18.95
CA SER A 423 6.78 -6.67 -18.35
C SER A 423 7.75 -5.74 -17.59
N LEU A 424 8.14 -4.61 -18.20
CA LEU A 424 9.03 -3.62 -17.58
C LEU A 424 8.42 -3.04 -16.30
N LEU A 425 7.14 -2.66 -16.34
CA LEU A 425 6.43 -2.10 -15.18
C LEU A 425 6.20 -3.12 -14.06
N LYS A 426 6.03 -4.40 -14.41
CA LYS A 426 5.86 -5.49 -13.45
C LYS A 426 7.17 -5.87 -12.77
N ASP A 427 8.24 -6.02 -13.55
CA ASP A 427 9.53 -6.49 -13.03
C ASP A 427 10.33 -5.39 -12.34
N ARG A 428 10.19 -4.13 -12.79
CA ARG A 428 10.94 -2.96 -12.27
C ARG A 428 12.44 -3.24 -12.15
N ASN A 429 13.01 -3.88 -13.17
CA ASN A 429 14.40 -4.28 -13.15
C ASN A 429 15.32 -3.07 -13.36
N ALA A 430 16.07 -2.69 -12.32
CA ALA A 430 17.03 -1.58 -12.36
C ALA A 430 18.23 -1.81 -13.30
N GLY A 431 18.47 -3.06 -13.73
CA GLY A 431 19.49 -3.42 -14.70
C GLY A 431 19.11 -3.10 -16.16
N LEU A 432 17.81 -2.91 -16.42
CA LEU A 432 17.30 -2.51 -17.75
C LEU A 432 17.10 -0.99 -17.86
N THR A 433 17.37 -0.22 -16.80
CA THR A 433 17.26 1.24 -16.82
C THR A 433 18.19 1.84 -17.88
N GLY A 434 17.65 2.74 -18.70
CA GLY A 434 18.36 3.37 -19.84
C GLY A 434 18.46 2.51 -21.09
N GLN A 435 17.85 1.31 -21.12
CA GLN A 435 17.80 0.48 -22.33
C GLN A 435 16.63 0.89 -23.24
N LEU A 436 16.86 0.81 -24.55
CA LEU A 436 15.84 0.99 -25.57
C LEU A 436 15.44 -0.38 -26.13
N LEU A 437 14.20 -0.79 -25.89
CA LEU A 437 13.61 -2.01 -26.43
C LEU A 437 12.82 -1.69 -27.70
N ILE A 438 12.75 -2.62 -28.64
CA ILE A 438 12.09 -2.41 -29.93
C ILE A 438 10.86 -3.31 -30.02
N ALA A 439 9.77 -2.75 -30.49
CA ALA A 439 8.48 -3.39 -30.70
C ALA A 439 8.04 -3.30 -32.17
#